data_AF-A0A2G6H7W2-F1
#
_entry.id   AF-A0A2G6H7W2-F1
#
_cell.length_a   1.000
_cell.length_b   1.000
_cell.length_c   1.000
_cell.angle_alpha   90.00
_cell.angle_beta   90.00
_cell.angle_gamma   90.00
#
_symmetry.space_group_name_H-M   'P 1'
#
loop_
_entity.id
_entity.type
_entity.pdbx_description
1 polymer ?
#
loop_
_entity_poly.entity_id
_entity_poly.type
_entity_poly.pdbx_seq_one_letter_code
_entity_poly.pdbx_strand_id
1 'polypeptide(L)'
;MKKLLSLLLLSVIISTSAFAQKKNVKKAYKLSEAYENPDFYEAESLIEPALTEPTTAEDPYTWWVAGHIFDRKIAWENEKAQQGQS
;
A
#
# COMPACT_ATOMS: atom_id res chain seq x y z
N MET A 1 31.75 22.69 9.13
CA MET A 1 31.57 21.22 9.28
C MET A 1 30.19 20.82 9.81
N LYS A 2 29.60 21.55 10.79
CA LYS A 2 28.23 21.28 11.28
C LYS A 2 27.14 21.27 10.18
N LYS A 3 27.20 22.22 9.23
CA LYS A 3 26.25 22.30 8.10
C LYS A 3 26.36 21.13 7.10
N LEU A 4 27.55 20.58 6.91
CA LEU A 4 27.79 19.42 6.03
C LEU A 4 27.29 18.12 6.70
N LEU A 5 27.47 17.99 8.01
CA LEU A 5 26.89 16.90 8.80
C LEU A 5 25.36 16.94 8.78
N SER A 6 24.75 18.13 8.87
CA SER A 6 23.29 18.30 8.78
C SER A 6 22.73 17.91 7.40
N LEU A 7 23.42 18.20 6.30
CA LEU A 7 23.01 17.76 4.96
C LEU A 7 23.15 16.24 4.76
N LEU A 8 24.21 15.63 5.31
CA LEU A 8 24.42 14.19 5.27
C LEU A 8 23.40 13.39 6.09
N LEU A 9 22.93 13.93 7.22
CA LEU A 9 21.85 13.29 7.99
C LEU A 9 20.50 13.35 7.25
N LEU A 10 20.22 14.43 6.51
CA LEU A 10 18.96 14.57 5.78
C LEU A 10 18.85 13.59 4.60
N SER A 11 19.96 13.31 3.90
CA SER A 11 19.96 12.37 2.77
C SER A 11 19.74 10.91 3.20
N VAL A 12 20.19 10.52 4.40
CA VAL A 12 19.97 9.18 4.95
C VAL A 12 18.49 8.96 5.29
N ILE A 13 17.80 9.98 5.81
CA ILE A 13 16.37 9.88 6.18
C ILE A 13 15.48 9.69 4.94
N ILE A 14 15.84 10.28 3.79
CA ILE A 14 15.09 10.13 2.54
C ILE A 14 15.24 8.72 1.94
N SER A 15 16.34 8.03 2.23
CA SER A 15 16.61 6.69 1.66
C SER A 15 15.92 5.53 2.40
N THR A 16 15.58 5.70 3.69
CA THR A 16 14.99 4.63 4.51
C THR A 16 13.48 4.50 4.33
N SER A 17 12.79 5.57 3.92
CA SER A 17 11.34 5.54 3.62
C SER A 17 11.01 4.71 2.38
N ALA A 18 11.90 4.70 1.38
CA ALA A 18 11.71 4.00 0.11
C ALA A 18 11.52 2.47 0.29
N PHE A 19 12.34 1.85 1.15
CA PHE A 19 12.25 0.42 1.43
C PHE A 19 11.00 0.07 2.27
N ALA A 20 10.56 0.98 3.13
CA ALA A 20 9.35 0.81 3.92
C ALA A 20 8.10 0.81 3.03
N GLN A 21 8.00 1.73 2.07
CA GLN A 21 6.80 1.80 1.22
C GLN A 21 6.67 0.62 0.26
N LYS A 22 7.75 0.14 -0.35
CA LYS A 22 7.68 -1.09 -1.18
C LYS A 22 7.19 -2.31 -0.40
N LYS A 23 7.50 -2.39 0.90
CA LYS A 23 6.96 -3.42 1.79
C LYS A 23 5.47 -3.20 2.07
N ASN A 24 5.05 -1.96 2.26
CA ASN A 24 3.64 -1.59 2.45
C ASN A 24 2.79 -1.97 1.24
N VAL A 25 3.25 -1.71 0.00
CA VAL A 25 2.56 -2.14 -1.23
C VAL A 25 2.32 -3.65 -1.24
N LYS A 26 3.34 -4.45 -0.93
CA LYS A 26 3.21 -5.92 -0.87
C LYS A 26 2.31 -6.38 0.28
N LYS A 27 2.32 -5.69 1.42
CA LYS A 27 1.46 -5.99 2.56
C LYS A 27 0.00 -5.68 2.23
N ALA A 28 -0.28 -4.52 1.62
CA ALA A 28 -1.61 -4.11 1.16
C ALA A 28 -2.22 -5.14 0.18
N TYR A 29 -1.43 -5.59 -0.80
CA TYR A 29 -1.85 -6.68 -1.70
C TYR A 29 -2.23 -7.96 -0.93
N LYS A 30 -1.39 -8.40 0.01
CA LYS A 30 -1.67 -9.64 0.77
C LYS A 30 -2.90 -9.52 1.67
N LEU A 31 -3.15 -8.35 2.25
CA LEU A 31 -4.30 -8.11 3.11
C LEU A 31 -5.61 -8.10 2.32
N SER A 32 -5.60 -7.62 1.07
CA SER A 32 -6.77 -7.66 0.19
C SER A 32 -7.04 -9.03 -0.43
N GLU A 33 -6.03 -9.90 -0.54
CA GLU A 33 -6.15 -11.26 -1.09
C GLU A 33 -6.53 -12.34 -0.05
N ALA A 34 -6.65 -12.01 1.23
CA ALA A 34 -7.00 -13.01 2.24
C ALA A 34 -8.40 -13.60 1.98
N TYR A 35 -8.50 -14.93 1.94
CA TYR A 35 -9.71 -15.64 1.51
C TYR A 35 -10.91 -15.51 2.45
N GLU A 36 -10.71 -15.58 3.76
CA GLU A 36 -11.83 -15.60 4.73
C GLU A 36 -12.14 -14.24 5.33
N ASN A 37 -11.12 -13.40 5.51
CA ASN A 37 -11.21 -12.10 6.18
C ASN A 37 -10.17 -11.15 5.61
N PRO A 38 -10.38 -10.62 4.39
CA PRO A 38 -9.55 -9.55 3.86
C PRO A 38 -9.68 -8.29 4.72
N ASP A 39 -8.56 -7.64 4.99
CA ASP A 39 -8.50 -6.38 5.72
C ASP A 39 -8.29 -5.24 4.74
N PHE A 40 -9.39 -4.82 4.10
CA PHE A 40 -9.36 -3.76 3.09
C PHE A 40 -9.01 -2.40 3.71
N TYR A 41 -9.39 -2.15 4.97
CA TYR A 41 -9.09 -0.89 5.64
C TYR A 41 -7.59 -0.72 5.87
N GLU A 42 -6.91 -1.74 6.39
CA GLU A 42 -5.46 -1.71 6.54
C GLU A 42 -4.75 -1.79 5.18
N ALA A 43 -5.32 -2.45 4.17
CA ALA A 43 -4.77 -2.42 2.81
C ALA A 43 -4.79 -1.00 2.22
N GLU A 44 -5.91 -0.29 2.35
CA GLU A 44 -6.07 1.12 1.94
C GLU A 44 -5.11 2.04 2.72
N SER A 45 -5.02 1.89 4.05
CA SER A 45 -4.13 2.70 4.91
C SER A 45 -2.64 2.58 4.53
N LEU A 46 -2.23 1.42 4.02
CA LEU A 46 -0.86 1.14 3.59
C LEU A 46 -0.57 1.57 2.16
N ILE A 47 -1.54 1.47 1.24
CA ILE A 47 -1.33 1.78 -0.18
C ILE A 47 -1.41 3.29 -0.44
N GLU A 48 -2.29 4.01 0.24
CA GLU A 48 -2.46 5.46 0.07
C GLU A 48 -1.15 6.27 0.19
N PRO A 49 -0.35 6.14 1.26
CA PRO A 49 0.93 6.86 1.35
C PRO A 49 1.94 6.40 0.28
N ALA A 50 1.88 5.14 -0.17
CA ALA A 50 2.77 4.64 -1.22
C ALA A 50 2.47 5.24 -2.60
N LEU A 51 1.25 5.72 -2.85
CA LEU A 51 0.91 6.39 -4.12
C LEU A 51 1.55 7.77 -4.28
N THR A 52 2.01 8.39 -3.19
CA THR A 52 2.63 9.72 -3.20
C THR A 52 4.11 9.70 -2.86
N GLU A 53 4.64 8.55 -2.43
CA GLU A 53 6.06 8.40 -2.12
C GLU A 53 6.88 8.29 -3.42
N PRO A 54 7.96 9.08 -3.61
CA PRO A 54 8.68 9.14 -4.88
C PRO A 54 9.18 7.81 -5.44
N THR A 55 9.54 6.83 -4.60
CA THR A 55 10.08 5.54 -5.07
C THR A 55 9.03 4.48 -5.38
N THR A 56 7.79 4.65 -4.92
CA THR A 56 6.66 3.75 -5.23
C THR A 56 5.64 4.38 -6.16
N ALA A 57 5.53 5.71 -6.22
CA ALA A 57 4.63 6.42 -7.14
C ALA A 57 4.98 6.19 -8.61
N GLU A 58 6.27 6.02 -8.92
CA GLU A 58 6.76 5.71 -10.28
C GLU A 58 6.71 4.21 -10.62
N ASP A 59 6.30 3.35 -9.67
CA ASP A 59 6.15 1.91 -9.89
C ASP A 59 4.71 1.59 -10.34
N PRO A 60 4.49 1.11 -11.58
CA PRO A 60 3.16 0.73 -12.06
C PRO A 60 2.47 -0.32 -11.18
N TYR A 61 3.25 -1.17 -10.49
CA TYR A 61 2.71 -2.17 -9.59
C TYR A 61 1.98 -1.52 -8.41
N THR A 62 2.43 -0.38 -7.90
CA THR A 62 1.77 0.34 -6.80
C THR A 62 0.36 0.77 -7.18
N TRP A 63 0.20 1.34 -8.38
CA TRP A 63 -1.11 1.76 -8.90
C TRP A 63 -2.02 0.58 -9.21
N TRP A 64 -1.45 -0.49 -9.77
CA TRP A 64 -2.19 -1.73 -9.99
C TRP A 64 -2.71 -2.32 -8.67
N VAL A 65 -1.88 -2.37 -7.61
CA VAL A 65 -2.31 -2.84 -6.29
C VAL A 65 -3.45 -1.98 -5.72
N ALA A 66 -3.38 -0.65 -5.88
CA ALA A 66 -4.47 0.23 -5.43
C ALA A 66 -5.80 -0.08 -6.14
N GLY A 67 -5.79 -0.24 -7.47
CA GLY A 67 -6.98 -0.64 -8.23
C GLY A 67 -7.48 -2.02 -7.83
N HIS A 68 -6.56 -2.97 -7.69
CA HIS A 68 -6.86 -4.36 -7.29
C HIS A 68 -7.54 -4.46 -5.92
N ILE A 69 -7.11 -3.66 -4.93
CA ILE A 69 -7.74 -3.60 -3.61
C ILE A 69 -9.21 -3.18 -3.74
N PHE A 70 -9.48 -2.16 -4.56
CA PHE A 70 -10.84 -1.67 -4.78
C PHE A 70 -11.72 -2.72 -5.48
N ASP A 71 -11.22 -3.34 -6.55
CA ASP A 71 -11.92 -4.40 -7.27
C ASP A 71 -12.24 -5.58 -6.34
N ARG A 72 -11.27 -5.99 -5.50
CA ARG A 72 -11.47 -7.07 -4.52
C ARG A 72 -12.49 -6.73 -3.45
N LYS A 73 -12.49 -5.49 -2.95
CA LYS A 73 -13.48 -5.03 -1.96
C LYS A 73 -14.90 -5.13 -2.51
N ILE A 74 -15.12 -4.68 -3.74
CA ILE A 74 -16.42 -4.79 -4.41
C ILE A 74 -16.81 -6.26 -4.61
N ALA A 75 -15.90 -7.09 -5.10
CA ALA A 75 -16.18 -8.51 -5.31
C ALA A 75 -16.58 -9.20 -4.00
N TRP A 76 -15.85 -8.94 -2.91
CA TRP A 76 -16.14 -9.47 -1.58
C TRP A 76 -17.50 -9.04 -1.03
N GLU A 77 -17.86 -7.77 -1.18
CA GLU A 77 -19.17 -7.26 -0.76
C GLU A 77 -20.31 -7.90 -1.56
N ASN A 78 -20.13 -8.08 -2.88
CA ASN A 78 -21.11 -8.73 -3.74
C ASN A 78 -21.28 -10.22 -3.40
N GLU A 79 -20.20 -10.95 -3.15
CA GLU A 79 -20.23 -12.36 -2.73
C GLU A 79 -21.01 -12.53 -1.42
N LYS A 80 -20.76 -11.66 -0.44
CA LYS A 80 -21.51 -11.65 0.82
C LYS A 80 -22.98 -11.32 0.63
N ALA A 81 -23.31 -10.36 -0.23
CA ALA A 81 -24.68 -10.00 -0.54
C ALA A 81 -25.45 -11.17 -1.19
N GLN A 82 -24.81 -11.93 -2.07
CA GLN A 82 -25.39 -13.12 -2.70
C GLN A 82 -25.66 -14.24 -1.69
N GLN A 83 -24.72 -14.49 -0.77
CA GLN A 83 -24.87 -15.49 0.30
C GLN A 83 -26.00 -15.15 1.28
N GLY A 84 -26.27 -13.86 1.51
CA GLY A 84 -27.38 -13.41 2.35
C GLY A 84 -28.77 -13.47 1.68
N GLN A 85 -28.82 -13.68 0.36
CA GLN A 85 -30.06 -13.79 -0.43
C GLN A 85 -30.49 -15.23 -0.72
N SER A 86 -29.64 -16.23 -0.42
CA SER A 86 -29.93 -17.66 -0.57
C SER A 86 -30.45 -18.28 0.73
#